data_AF-A0A2D5EV36-F1
#
_entry.id   AF-A0A2D5EV36-F1
#
_cell.length_a   1.000
_cell.length_b   1.000
_cell.length_c   1.000
_cell.angle_alpha   90.00
_cell.angle_beta   90.00
_cell.angle_gamma   90.00
#
_symmetry.space_group_name_H-M   'P 1'
#
loop_
_entity.id
_entity.type
_entity.pdbx_description
1 polymer ?
#
loop_
_entity_poly.entity_id
_entity_poly.type
_entity_poly.pdbx_seq_one_letter_code
_entity_poly.pdbx_strand_id
1 'polypeptide(L)'
;MPALALAVASAAALAACGGASAPPVEEPPAEEEPGPEVAVSLRLEARPEDEMGMPSSDASLVLIQPSGERSVTPLGVLNGVCSHEEADERDVLRVRCWWAGAGRVIRVSRDGDELVVRWVDLDEEVGAHAAEEMERVALPARARLRPIAP
;
A
#
# COMPACT_ATOMS: atom_id res chain seq x y z
N MET A 1 80.06 37.36 -12.46
CA MET A 1 81.10 36.77 -11.58
C MET A 1 80.78 37.18 -10.16
N PRO A 2 80.96 36.37 -9.09
CA PRO A 2 81.20 34.92 -8.93
C PRO A 2 79.97 34.24 -8.25
N ALA A 3 79.72 32.92 -8.23
CA ALA A 3 80.52 31.72 -7.91
C ALA A 3 80.71 31.43 -6.41
N LEU A 4 80.70 30.12 -6.10
CA LEU A 4 80.91 29.36 -4.85
C LEU A 4 79.61 28.97 -4.11
N ALA A 5 79.15 27.71 -4.13
CA ALA A 5 79.75 26.38 -3.87
C ALA A 5 79.96 26.06 -2.38
N LEU A 6 79.26 25.02 -1.90
CA LEU A 6 79.66 23.90 -1.01
C LEU A 6 78.35 23.26 -0.47
N ALA A 7 77.93 22.07 -0.88
CA ALA A 7 78.46 20.73 -0.61
C ALA A 7 77.92 20.09 0.69
N VAL A 8 77.56 18.81 0.54
CA VAL A 8 77.64 17.68 1.49
C VAL A 8 76.31 17.08 2.02
N ALA A 9 76.18 15.79 1.66
CA ALA A 9 75.62 14.63 2.38
C ALA A 9 74.11 14.31 2.39
N SER A 10 73.76 13.36 1.53
CA SER A 10 73.33 11.99 1.89
C SER A 10 72.38 11.77 3.08
N ALA A 11 71.16 11.29 2.77
CA ALA A 11 70.40 10.24 3.49
C ALA A 11 68.98 10.22 2.89
N ALA A 12 68.24 9.15 2.77
CA ALA A 12 68.44 7.71 2.84
C ALA A 12 67.19 7.14 2.14
N ALA A 13 67.35 5.99 1.51
CA ALA A 13 66.29 5.27 0.84
C ALA A 13 65.11 4.95 1.78
N LEU A 14 63.87 5.15 1.31
CA LEU A 14 62.73 4.31 1.66
C LEU A 14 61.87 4.11 0.42
N ALA A 15 62.15 3.02 -0.29
CA ALA A 15 61.19 2.38 -1.16
C ALA A 15 60.07 1.84 -0.27
N ALA A 16 58.97 2.57 -0.18
CA ALA A 16 57.71 2.06 0.34
C ALA A 16 56.78 1.83 -0.84
N CYS A 17 56.85 0.63 -1.42
CA CYS A 17 55.73 0.03 -2.16
C CYS A 17 54.62 -0.24 -1.14
N GLY A 18 53.91 0.82 -0.73
CA GLY A 18 52.67 0.69 0.00
C GLY A 18 51.58 0.32 -0.99
N GLY A 19 51.23 -0.96 -1.03
CA GLY A 19 50.08 -1.45 -1.79
C GLY A 19 48.87 -0.62 -1.45
N ALA A 20 48.36 0.12 -2.44
CA ALA A 20 47.09 0.80 -2.35
C ALA A 20 46.01 -0.28 -2.26
N SER A 21 45.65 -0.68 -1.04
CA SER A 21 44.38 -1.33 -0.79
C SER A 21 43.29 -0.34 -1.20
N ALA A 22 42.75 -0.54 -2.39
CA ALA A 22 41.48 0.06 -2.77
C ALA A 22 40.45 -0.31 -1.69
N PRO A 23 39.64 0.64 -1.20
CA PRO A 23 38.54 0.30 -0.32
C PRO A 23 37.64 -0.73 -1.04
N PRO A 24 37.04 -1.68 -0.31
CA PRO A 24 36.09 -2.61 -0.89
C PRO A 24 35.00 -1.79 -1.58
N VAL A 25 34.78 -2.05 -2.87
CA VAL A 25 33.67 -1.49 -3.62
C VAL A 25 32.42 -2.05 -2.94
N GLU A 26 31.69 -1.20 -2.21
CA GLU A 26 30.33 -1.51 -1.77
C GLU A 26 29.53 -1.78 -3.04
N GLU A 27 29.15 -3.04 -3.26
CA GLU A 27 28.19 -3.37 -4.31
C GLU A 27 26.93 -2.53 -4.03
N PRO A 28 26.41 -1.78 -5.02
CA PRO A 28 25.15 -1.08 -4.84
C PRO A 28 24.11 -2.12 -4.39
N PRO A 29 23.26 -1.79 -3.40
CA PRO A 29 22.26 -2.74 -2.89
C PRO A 29 21.50 -3.28 -4.09
N ALA A 30 21.43 -4.62 -4.19
CA ALA A 30 20.74 -5.28 -5.28
C ALA A 30 19.34 -4.67 -5.41
N GLU A 31 19.02 -4.16 -6.60
CA GLU A 31 17.70 -3.61 -6.88
C GLU A 31 16.67 -4.70 -6.58
N GLU A 32 15.94 -4.51 -5.49
CA GLU A 32 14.96 -5.46 -5.03
C GLU A 32 13.87 -5.62 -6.09
N GLU A 33 13.68 -6.85 -6.59
CA GLU A 33 12.66 -7.11 -7.60
C GLU A 33 11.28 -6.65 -7.10
N PRO A 34 10.55 -5.90 -7.93
CA PRO A 34 9.31 -5.30 -7.48
C PRO A 34 8.23 -6.40 -7.37
N GLY A 35 7.45 -6.37 -6.29
CA GLY A 35 6.48 -7.44 -5.99
C GLY A 35 5.38 -7.62 -7.05
N PRO A 36 4.58 -8.69 -6.95
CA PRO A 36 3.57 -9.02 -7.95
C PRO A 36 2.46 -7.94 -8.02
N GLU A 37 1.87 -7.75 -9.20
CA GLU A 37 0.66 -6.92 -9.31
C GLU A 37 -0.57 -7.71 -8.87
N VAL A 38 -1.33 -7.18 -7.90
CA VAL A 38 -2.57 -7.79 -7.38
C VAL A 38 -3.74 -6.87 -7.72
N ALA A 39 -4.72 -7.42 -8.43
CA ALA A 39 -5.97 -6.72 -8.68
C ALA A 39 -6.87 -6.79 -7.44
N VAL A 40 -7.49 -5.68 -7.07
CA VAL A 40 -8.34 -5.59 -5.87
C VAL A 40 -9.68 -4.94 -6.22
N SER A 41 -10.77 -5.50 -5.71
CA SER A 41 -12.12 -4.96 -5.93
C SER A 41 -13.00 -5.14 -4.70
N LEU A 42 -13.92 -4.20 -4.46
CA LEU A 42 -15.04 -4.36 -3.55
C LEU A 42 -16.24 -4.81 -4.37
N ARG A 43 -16.68 -6.05 -4.19
CA ARG A 43 -17.86 -6.59 -4.86
C ARG A 43 -19.10 -6.33 -4.02
N LEU A 44 -20.15 -5.83 -4.66
CA LEU A 44 -21.47 -5.62 -4.08
C LEU A 44 -22.47 -6.50 -4.81
N GLU A 45 -23.17 -7.35 -4.07
CA GLU A 45 -24.25 -8.19 -4.59
C GLU A 45 -25.57 -7.77 -3.97
N ALA A 46 -26.49 -7.26 -4.78
CA ALA A 46 -27.77 -6.78 -4.31
C ALA A 46 -28.56 -7.92 -3.65
N ARG A 47 -29.15 -7.63 -2.49
CA ARG A 47 -30.07 -8.51 -1.79
C ARG A 47 -31.51 -8.05 -1.99
N PRO A 48 -32.50 -8.92 -1.77
CA PRO A 48 -33.89 -8.48 -1.63
C PRO A 48 -34.01 -7.41 -0.54
N GLU A 49 -34.90 -6.45 -0.77
CA GLU A 49 -35.26 -5.45 0.25
C GLU A 49 -35.88 -6.14 1.48
N ASP A 50 -35.71 -5.53 2.65
CA ASP A 50 -36.35 -6.01 3.88
C ASP A 50 -37.86 -5.63 3.94
N GLU A 51 -38.52 -6.00 5.04
CA GLU A 51 -39.96 -5.71 5.24
C GLU A 51 -40.29 -4.22 5.25
N MET A 52 -39.30 -3.35 5.47
CA MET A 52 -39.43 -1.90 5.46
C MET A 52 -39.04 -1.28 4.11
N GLY A 53 -38.72 -2.11 3.10
CA GLY A 53 -38.25 -1.65 1.80
C GLY A 53 -36.82 -1.13 1.81
N MET A 54 -36.03 -1.45 2.84
CA MET A 54 -34.63 -1.03 2.91
C MET A 54 -33.80 -1.91 1.96
N PRO A 55 -33.12 -1.32 0.96
CA PRO A 55 -32.20 -2.06 0.11
C PRO A 55 -30.98 -2.51 0.92
N SER A 56 -30.36 -3.61 0.51
CA SER A 56 -29.10 -4.06 1.09
C SER A 56 -28.24 -4.79 0.07
N SER A 57 -26.96 -4.98 0.38
CA SER A 57 -26.02 -5.72 -0.46
C SER A 57 -25.08 -6.58 0.39
N ASP A 58 -24.77 -7.79 -0.08
CA ASP A 58 -23.64 -8.54 0.44
C ASP A 58 -22.35 -7.93 -0.13
N ALA A 59 -21.40 -7.61 0.75
CA ALA A 59 -20.13 -7.01 0.39
C ALA A 59 -18.98 -8.01 0.56
N SER A 60 -18.03 -7.99 -0.37
CA SER A 60 -16.83 -8.82 -0.31
C SER A 60 -15.62 -8.08 -0.86
N LEU A 61 -14.46 -8.24 -0.23
CA LEU A 61 -13.18 -7.84 -0.79
C LEU A 61 -12.66 -8.99 -1.66
N VAL A 62 -12.35 -8.70 -2.92
CA VAL A 62 -11.83 -9.67 -3.88
C VAL A 62 -10.41 -9.31 -4.25
N LEU A 63 -9.50 -10.26 -4.08
CA LEU A 63 -8.12 -10.19 -4.56
C LEU A 63 -7.94 -11.15 -5.72
N ILE A 64 -7.33 -10.67 -6.80
CA ILE A 64 -7.03 -11.44 -8.00
C ILE A 64 -5.52 -11.40 -8.21
N GLN A 65 -4.88 -12.56 -8.04
CA GLN A 65 -3.45 -12.72 -8.25
C GLN A 65 -3.09 -12.68 -9.75
N PRO A 66 -1.80 -12.46 -10.12
CA PRO A 66 -1.36 -12.55 -11.52
C PRO A 66 -1.70 -13.89 -12.20
N SER A 67 -1.74 -14.98 -11.42
CA SER A 67 -2.13 -16.31 -11.90
C SER A 67 -3.60 -16.41 -12.32
N GLY A 68 -4.42 -15.42 -11.96
CA GLY A 68 -5.88 -15.45 -12.09
C GLY A 68 -6.61 -16.07 -10.90
N GLU A 69 -5.87 -16.58 -9.90
CA GLU A 69 -6.46 -17.08 -8.65
C GLU A 69 -7.19 -15.96 -7.91
N ARG A 70 -8.37 -16.27 -7.39
CA ARG A 70 -9.22 -15.33 -6.65
C ARG A 70 -9.33 -15.72 -5.19
N SER A 71 -9.04 -14.77 -4.31
CA SER A 71 -9.41 -14.84 -2.90
C SER A 71 -10.58 -13.89 -2.64
N VAL A 72 -11.60 -14.37 -1.93
CA VAL A 72 -12.81 -13.61 -1.61
C VAL A 72 -12.97 -13.57 -0.09
N THR A 73 -12.93 -12.37 0.47
CA THR A 73 -13.12 -12.13 1.91
C THR A 73 -14.49 -11.49 2.12
N PRO A 74 -15.45 -12.18 2.77
CA PRO A 74 -16.76 -11.62 3.04
C PRO A 74 -16.64 -10.49 4.07
N LEU A 75 -17.26 -9.35 3.78
CA LEU A 75 -17.27 -8.19 4.68
C LEU A 75 -18.61 -8.03 5.41
N GLY A 76 -19.63 -8.80 5.02
CA GLY A 76 -20.95 -8.78 5.61
C GLY A 76 -21.98 -8.03 4.78
N VAL A 77 -23.10 -7.70 5.42
CA VAL A 77 -24.25 -7.05 4.77
C VAL A 77 -24.18 -5.54 5.00
N LEU A 78 -24.38 -4.79 3.92
CA LEU A 78 -24.49 -3.35 3.94
C LEU A 78 -25.93 -2.92 3.69
N ASN A 79 -26.42 -2.07 4.58
CA ASN A 79 -27.77 -1.51 4.46
C ASN A 79 -27.74 -0.21 3.64
N GLY A 80 -28.78 -0.03 2.84
CA GLY A 80 -28.97 1.09 1.95
C GLY A 80 -28.50 0.86 0.52
N VAL A 81 -28.66 1.91 -0.30
CA VAL A 81 -28.21 1.89 -1.68
C VAL A 81 -26.70 2.12 -1.69
N CYS A 82 -25.95 1.10 -2.10
CA CYS A 82 -24.50 1.12 -2.12
C CYS A 82 -23.95 1.48 -3.50
N SER A 83 -22.91 2.31 -3.54
CA SER A 83 -22.20 2.69 -4.75
C SER A 83 -20.70 2.86 -4.48
N HIS A 84 -19.89 2.57 -5.48
CA HIS A 84 -18.45 2.86 -5.42
C HIS A 84 -18.23 4.36 -5.52
N GLU A 85 -17.37 4.88 -4.65
CA GLU A 85 -16.93 6.27 -4.70
C GLU A 85 -15.49 6.32 -5.21
N GLU A 86 -15.09 7.48 -5.71
CA GLU A 86 -13.69 7.76 -5.97
C GLU A 86 -12.89 7.62 -4.66
N ALA A 87 -11.80 6.86 -4.72
CA ALA A 87 -10.92 6.68 -3.58
C ALA A 87 -10.12 7.97 -3.34
N ASP A 88 -9.88 8.31 -2.08
CA ASP A 88 -8.98 9.42 -1.73
C ASP A 88 -7.51 8.97 -1.76
N GLU A 89 -6.56 9.88 -1.50
CA GLU A 89 -5.12 9.57 -1.54
C GLU A 89 -4.67 8.47 -0.56
N ARG A 90 -5.50 8.12 0.44
CA ARG A 90 -5.17 7.15 1.49
C ARG A 90 -5.89 5.81 1.29
N ASP A 91 -6.97 5.83 0.53
CA ASP A 91 -7.79 4.66 0.25
C ASP A 91 -7.44 4.07 -1.12
N VAL A 92 -7.43 2.75 -1.18
CA VAL A 92 -7.31 1.96 -2.42
C VAL A 92 -8.68 1.80 -3.08
N LEU A 93 -9.71 1.59 -2.26
CA LEU A 93 -11.10 1.44 -2.69
C LEU A 93 -12.04 2.07 -1.67
N ARG A 94 -13.17 2.58 -2.16
CA ARG A 94 -14.20 3.18 -1.33
C ARG A 94 -15.60 2.84 -1.83
N VAL A 95 -16.49 2.50 -0.91
CA VAL A 95 -17.92 2.29 -1.17
C VAL A 95 -18.71 3.09 -0.16
N ARG A 96 -19.78 3.76 -0.60
CA ARG A 96 -20.74 4.41 0.26
C ARG A 96 -22.12 3.81 0.08
N CYS A 97 -22.77 3.52 1.20
CA CYS A 97 -24.16 3.11 1.28
C CYS A 97 -24.97 4.19 2.02
N TRP A 98 -26.20 4.45 1.57
CA TRP A 98 -27.06 5.44 2.18
C TRP A 98 -28.53 5.02 2.13
N TRP A 99 -29.26 5.29 3.22
CA TRP A 99 -30.70 5.11 3.33
C TRP A 99 -31.30 5.94 4.46
N ALA A 100 -32.38 6.65 4.16
CA ALA A 100 -33.24 7.31 5.15
C ALA A 100 -32.49 8.09 6.26
N GLY A 101 -31.49 8.90 5.89
CA GLY A 101 -30.75 9.75 6.83
C GLY A 101 -29.56 9.09 7.51
N ALA A 102 -29.28 7.81 7.23
CA ALA A 102 -28.11 7.12 7.76
C ALA A 102 -27.40 6.33 6.66
N GLY A 103 -26.17 5.92 6.94
CA GLY A 103 -25.39 5.15 5.98
C GLY A 103 -24.06 4.69 6.53
N ARG A 104 -23.22 4.21 5.61
CA ARG A 104 -21.90 3.68 5.93
C ARG A 104 -20.95 3.89 4.78
N VAL A 105 -19.70 4.23 5.09
CA VAL A 105 -18.59 4.21 4.13
C VAL A 105 -17.67 3.06 4.47
N ILE A 106 -17.39 2.21 3.49
CA ILE A 106 -16.29 1.25 3.54
C ILE A 106 -15.07 1.89 2.91
N ARG A 107 -13.96 1.84 3.63
CA ARG A 107 -12.64 2.26 3.17
C ARG A 107 -11.69 1.10 3.20
N VAL A 108 -11.01 0.84 2.09
CA VAL A 108 -9.94 -0.15 2.01
C VAL A 108 -8.67 0.62 1.83
N SER A 109 -7.75 0.50 2.77
CA SER A 109 -6.45 1.20 2.76
C SER A 109 -5.31 0.18 2.82
N ARG A 110 -4.11 0.59 2.42
CA ARG A 110 -2.92 -0.24 2.55
C ARG A 110 -2.17 0.08 3.84
N ASP A 111 -1.74 -0.96 4.54
CA ASP A 111 -0.85 -0.89 5.69
C ASP A 111 0.26 -1.94 5.53
N GLY A 112 1.45 -1.51 5.09
CA GLY A 112 2.54 -2.42 4.75
C GLY A 112 2.14 -3.45 3.67
N ASP A 113 2.21 -4.73 4.03
CA ASP A 113 1.79 -5.86 3.18
C ASP A 113 0.39 -6.37 3.53
N GLU A 114 -0.47 -5.50 4.05
CA GLU A 114 -1.88 -5.81 4.33
C GLU A 114 -2.81 -4.78 3.69
N LEU A 115 -4.02 -5.22 3.36
CA LEU A 115 -5.17 -4.34 3.19
C LEU A 115 -5.95 -4.29 4.49
N VAL A 116 -6.26 -3.08 4.92
CA VAL A 116 -7.10 -2.84 6.09
C VAL A 116 -8.43 -2.30 5.64
N VAL A 117 -9.49 -3.04 5.95
CA VAL A 117 -10.88 -2.64 5.68
C VAL A 117 -11.42 -1.96 6.92
N ARG A 118 -11.97 -0.75 6.75
CA ARG A 118 -12.59 0.01 7.82
C ARG A 118 -13.99 0.45 7.43
N TRP A 119 -14.89 0.50 8.40
CA TRP A 119 -16.21 1.08 8.24
C TRP A 119 -16.30 2.39 9.00
N VAL A 120 -17.02 3.34 8.41
CA VAL A 120 -17.33 4.63 9.00
C VAL A 120 -18.84 4.79 8.92
N ASP A 121 -19.50 4.77 10.06
CA ASP A 121 -20.94 5.05 10.11
C ASP A 121 -21.19 6.51 9.78
N LEU A 122 -22.27 6.76 9.06
CA LEU A 122 -22.74 8.07 8.69
C LEU A 122 -24.15 8.28 9.23
N ASP A 123 -24.37 9.46 9.77
CA ASP A 123 -25.66 9.94 10.21
C ASP A 123 -25.88 11.35 9.65
N GLU A 124 -27.10 11.67 9.23
CA GLU A 124 -27.43 12.97 8.63
C GLU A 124 -27.32 14.12 9.63
N GLU A 125 -27.64 13.87 10.90
CA GLU A 125 -27.61 14.90 11.95
C GLU A 125 -26.21 15.09 12.53
N VAL A 126 -25.47 13.99 12.68
CA VAL A 126 -24.17 13.98 13.38
C VAL A 126 -22.98 13.93 12.43
N GLY A 127 -23.17 13.47 11.20
CA GLY A 127 -22.11 13.29 10.20
C GLY A 127 -21.38 11.96 10.35
N ALA A 128 -20.06 11.97 10.15
CA ALA A 128 -19.26 10.75 10.18
C ALA A 128 -18.82 10.38 11.60
N HIS A 129 -19.03 9.12 11.96
CA HIS A 129 -18.52 8.53 13.19
C HIS A 129 -17.03 8.16 13.08
N ALA A 130 -16.45 7.63 14.16
CA ALA A 130 -15.09 7.10 14.14
C ALA A 130 -15.01 5.88 13.21
N ALA A 131 -13.85 5.70 12.58
CA ALA A 131 -13.60 4.53 11.75
C ALA A 131 -13.35 3.30 12.64
N GLU A 132 -14.04 2.21 12.32
CA GLU A 132 -13.88 0.91 12.97
C GLU A 132 -13.16 -0.05 12.01
N GLU A 133 -12.15 -0.75 12.51
CA GLU A 133 -11.44 -1.76 11.73
C GLU A 133 -12.27 -3.05 11.66
N MET A 134 -12.50 -3.52 10.44
CA MET A 134 -13.32 -4.69 10.14
C MET A 134 -12.47 -5.94 9.98
N GLU A 135 -11.44 -5.81 9.14
CA GLU A 135 -10.75 -6.95 8.56
C GLU A 135 -9.35 -6.54 8.11
N ARG A 136 -8.41 -7.48 8.20
CA ARG A 136 -7.06 -7.35 7.66
C ARG A 136 -6.79 -8.49 6.70
N VAL A 137 -6.47 -8.16 5.46
CA VAL A 137 -6.20 -9.14 4.42
C VAL A 137 -4.74 -9.05 3.99
N ALA A 138 -4.01 -10.13 4.20
CA ALA A 138 -2.61 -10.22 3.81
C ALA A 138 -2.43 -10.12 2.29
N LEU A 139 -1.40 -9.39 1.88
CA LEU A 139 -0.92 -9.29 0.51
C LEU A 139 0.40 -10.04 0.36
N PRO A 140 0.74 -10.48 -0.87
CA PRO A 140 2.11 -10.86 -1.17
C PRO A 140 3.07 -9.70 -0.86
N ALA A 141 4.27 -10.04 -0.39
CA ALA A 141 5.28 -9.05 -0.04
C ALA A 141 5.52 -8.06 -1.19
N ARG A 142 5.47 -6.76 -0.88
CA ARG A 142 5.70 -5.67 -1.85
C ARG A 142 4.74 -5.70 -3.04
N ALA A 143 3.56 -6.32 -2.92
CA ALA A 143 2.58 -6.36 -4.00
C ALA A 143 2.27 -4.95 -4.52
N ARG A 144 2.06 -4.77 -5.82
CA ARG A 144 1.51 -3.52 -6.37
C ARG A 144 0.02 -3.68 -6.55
N LEU A 145 -0.78 -2.74 -6.04
CA LEU A 145 -2.24 -2.86 -6.10
C LEU A 145 -2.77 -2.21 -7.37
N ARG A 146 -3.65 -2.92 -8.07
CA ARG A 146 -4.44 -2.38 -9.18
C ARG A 146 -5.92 -2.40 -8.80
N PRO A 147 -6.49 -1.27 -8.35
CA PRO A 147 -7.92 -1.18 -8.09
C PRO A 147 -8.71 -1.50 -9.36
N ILE A 148 -9.73 -2.34 -9.22
CA ILE A 148 -10.74 -2.57 -10.24
C ILE A 148 -12.03 -1.94 -9.72
N ALA A 149 -12.28 -0.72 -10.18
CA ALA A 149 -13.60 -0.10 -10.08
C ALA A 149 -14.61 -0.92 -10.91
N PRO A 150 -15.89 -0.96 -10.51
CA PRO A 150 -16.95 -1.63 -11.26
C PRO A 150 -17.11 -1.06 -12.69
#